data_AF-A0A6A6HBA0-F1
#
_entry.id   AF-A0A6A6HBA0-F1
#
_cell.length_a   1.000
_cell.length_b   1.000
_cell.length_c   1.000
_cell.angle_alpha   90.00
_cell.angle_beta   90.00
_cell.angle_gamma   90.00
#
_symmetry.space_group_name_H-M   'P 1'
#
loop_
_entity.id
_entity.type
_entity.pdbx_description
1 polymer ?
#
loop_
_entity_poly.entity_id
_entity_poly.type
_entity_poly.pdbx_seq_one_letter_code
_entity_poly.pdbx_strand_id
1 'polypeptide(L)' 'MFDSGIRSASDVVKALAIGAKFVFVGRLWVWGLSIMGEHGVRHVMTSLLSELDILMNVGGFQSIDQFDRNMLESYPPSYD' A
#
# COMPACT_ATOMS: atom_id res chain seq x y z
N MET A 1 0.28 -1.92 12.99
CA MET A 1 1.31 -1.09 12.35
C MET A 1 2.22 -2.02 11.57
N PHE A 2 2.60 -1.68 10.33
CA PHE A 2 3.44 -2.53 9.50
C PHE A 2 4.46 -1.70 8.69
N ASP A 3 5.63 -2.25 8.40
CA ASP A 3 6.67 -1.61 7.59
C ASP A 3 7.48 -2.65 6.80
N SER A 4 8.69 -2.32 6.35
CA SER A 4 9.64 -3.31 5.80
C SER A 4 9.26 -3.91 4.43
N GLY A 5 8.53 -3.19 3.57
CA GLY A 5 8.24 -3.73 2.23
C GLY A 5 7.34 -2.90 1.32
N ILE A 6 6.68 -1.85 1.83
CA ILE A 6 5.68 -1.10 1.07
C ILE A 6 6.28 -0.39 -0.15
N ARG A 7 5.89 -0.81 -1.36
CA ARG A 7 6.30 -0.20 -2.63
C ARG A 7 5.14 0.19 -3.53
N SER A 8 3.96 -0.41 -3.31
CA SER A 8 2.76 -0.20 -4.10
C SER A 8 1.51 -0.11 -3.22
N ALA A 9 0.39 0.34 -3.79
CA ALA A 9 -0.91 0.29 -3.12
C ALA A 9 -1.29 -1.14 -2.69
N SER A 10 -0.94 -2.16 -3.46
CA SER A 10 -1.28 -3.55 -3.13
C SER A 10 -0.62 -4.01 -1.82
N ASP A 11 0.58 -3.53 -1.52
CA ASP A 11 1.28 -3.84 -0.27
C ASP A 11 0.58 -3.18 0.92
N VAL A 12 0.11 -1.93 0.73
CA VAL A 12 -0.67 -1.20 1.73
C VAL A 12 -1.96 -1.96 2.03
N VAL A 13 -2.74 -2.28 0.99
CA VAL A 13 -4.03 -2.98 1.14
C VAL A 13 -3.84 -4.33 1.81
N LYS A 14 -2.87 -5.15 1.38
CA LYS A 14 -2.56 -6.43 2.02
C LYS A 14 -2.23 -6.25 3.50
N ALA A 15 -1.39 -5.28 3.85
CA ALA A 15 -1.01 -5.02 5.24
C ALA A 15 -2.23 -4.60 6.09
N LEU A 16 -3.09 -3.72 5.56
CA LEU A 16 -4.32 -3.30 6.24
C LEU A 16 -5.29 -4.49 6.41
N ALA A 17 -5.51 -5.27 5.35
CA ALA A 17 -6.36 -6.46 5.33
C ALA A 17 -5.95 -7.54 6.35
N ILE A 18 -4.64 -7.69 6.62
CA ILE A 18 -4.15 -8.62 7.67
C ILE A 18 -4.10 -7.97 9.07
N GLY A 19 -4.65 -6.77 9.25
CA GLY A 19 -4.86 -6.14 10.55
C GLY A 19 -3.91 -5.00 10.91
N ALA A 20 -3.09 -4.50 9.98
CA ALA A 20 -2.33 -3.29 10.26
C ALA A 20 -3.27 -2.06 10.28
N LYS A 21 -3.18 -1.22 11.33
CA LYS A 21 -3.90 0.07 11.36
C LYS A 21 -3.36 1.11 10.36
N PHE A 22 -2.07 1.04 10.06
CA PHE A 22 -1.36 1.92 9.14
C PHE A 22 -0.01 1.28 8.77
N VAL A 23 0.62 1.83 7.73
CA VAL A 23 1.93 1.40 7.25
C VAL A 23 2.96 2.53 7.29
N PHE A 24 4.24 2.17 7.42
CA PHE A 24 5.34 3.11 7.19
C PHE A 24 5.97 2.91 5.82
N VAL A 25 6.31 4.03 5.18
CA VAL A 25 7.06 4.06 3.92
C VAL A 25 8.50 4.43 4.23
N GLY A 26 9.43 3.54 3.90
CA GLY A 26 10.87 3.73 4.09
C GLY A 26 11.59 4.12 2.80
N ARG A 27 12.34 3.18 2.22
CA ARG A 27 13.19 3.40 1.03
C ARG A 27 12.51 4.13 -0.14
N LEU A 28 11.20 3.91 -0.33
CA LEU A 28 10.47 4.44 -1.48
C LEU A 28 10.58 5.99 -1.57
N TRP A 29 10.29 6.72 -0.49
CA TRP A 29 10.37 8.19 -0.51
C TRP A 29 11.82 8.70 -0.52
N VAL A 30 12.75 7.92 0.05
CA VAL A 30 14.20 8.24 0.04
C VAL A 30 14.75 8.26 -1.40
N TRP A 31 14.26 7.37 -2.26
CA TRP A 31 14.62 7.41 -3.68
C TRP A 31 14.13 8.69 -4.35
N GLY A 32 12.88 9.10 -4.10
CA GLY A 32 12.36 10.39 -4.55
C GLY A 32 13.23 11.57 -4.06
N LEU A 33 13.61 11.55 -2.78
CA LEU A 33 14.50 12.55 -2.18
C LEU A 33 15.83 12.65 -2.93
N SER A 34 16.46 11.51 -3.24
CA SER A 34 17.77 11.50 -3.92
C SER A 34 17.73 12.02 -5.35
N ILE A 35 16.57 11.92 -6.03
CA ILE A 35 16.44 12.31 -7.44
C ILE A 35 16.08 13.80 -7.57
N MET A 36 15.11 14.29 -6.79
CA MET A 36 14.59 15.65 -6.93
C MET A 36 14.22 16.30 -5.59
N GLY A 37 14.94 15.96 -4.52
CA GLY A 37 14.72 16.54 -3.19
C GLY A 37 13.27 16.42 -2.72
N GLU A 38 12.75 17.47 -2.10
CA GLU A 38 11.36 17.51 -1.63
C GLU A 38 10.34 17.22 -2.74
N HIS A 39 10.58 17.72 -3.96
CA HIS A 39 9.66 17.50 -5.07
C HIS A 39 9.55 16.01 -5.43
N GLY A 40 10.67 15.29 -5.42
CA GLY A 40 10.69 13.85 -5.64
C GLY A 40 10.01 13.08 -4.52
N VAL A 41 10.18 13.49 -3.26
CA VAL A 41 9.42 12.92 -2.12
C VAL A 41 7.93 13.09 -2.33
N ARG A 42 7.49 14.32 -2.64
CA ARG A 42 6.08 14.64 -2.88
C ARG A 42 5.51 13.82 -4.03
N HIS A 43 6.24 13.72 -5.14
CA HIS A 43 5.83 12.91 -6.27
C HIS A 43 5.60 11.45 -5.87
N VAL A 44 6.57 10.82 -5.20
CA VAL A 44 6.46 9.42 -4.77
C VAL A 44 5.28 9.19 -3.81
N MET A 45 5.12 10.07 -2.81
CA MET A 45 4.04 9.91 -1.83
C MET A 45 2.66 10.15 -2.44
N THR A 46 2.51 11.14 -3.34
CA THR A 46 1.27 11.36 -4.08
C THR A 46 0.97 10.20 -5.01
N SER A 47 1.96 9.68 -5.73
CA SER A 47 1.78 8.52 -6.62
C SER A 47 1.28 7.29 -5.85
N LEU A 48 1.83 7.01 -4.65
CA LEU A 48 1.36 5.91 -3.81
C LEU A 48 -0.10 6.10 -3.34
N LEU A 49 -0.51 7.33 -3.03
CA LEU A 49 -1.90 7.65 -2.70
C LEU A 49 -2.82 7.48 -3.92
N SER A 50 -2.40 7.96 -5.09
CA SER A 50 -3.17 7.80 -6.34
C SER A 50 -3.29 6.33 -6.75
N GLU A 51 -2.25 5.51 -6.55
CA GLU A 51 -2.36 4.06 -6.76
C GLU A 51 -3.39 3.43 -5.81
N LEU A 52 -3.46 3.87 -4.55
CA LEU A 52 -4.44 3.38 -3.59
C LEU A 52 -5.87 3.76 -4.02
N ASP A 53 -6.08 5.00 -4.47
CA ASP A 53 -7.36 5.45 -5.00
C ASP A 53 -7.79 4.63 -6.23
N ILE A 54 -6.85 4.35 -7.15
CA ILE A 54 -7.12 3.52 -8.32
C ILE A 54 -7.48 2.09 -7.90
N LEU A 55 -6.71 1.49 -6.99
CA LEU A 55 -6.97 0.14 -6.50
C LEU A 55 -8.35 0.05 -5.83
N MET A 56 -8.69 1.01 -4.96
CA MET A 56 -10.00 1.06 -4.31
C MET A 56 -11.14 1.18 -5.33
N ASN A 57 -11.01 2.07 -6.32
CA ASN A 57 -12.02 2.22 -7.36
C ASN A 57 -12.19 0.95 -8.21
N VAL A 58 -11.10 0.34 -8.65
CA VAL A 58 -11.14 -0.89 -9.47
C VAL A 58 -11.62 -2.10 -8.66
N GLY A 59 -11.24 -2.18 -7.38
CA GLY A 59 -11.63 -3.26 -6.47
C GLY A 59 -13.05 -3.09 -5.89
N GLY A 60 -13.71 -1.97 -6.13
CA GLY A 60 -15.06 -1.70 -5.61
C GLY A 60 -15.10 -1.37 -4.11
N PHE A 61 -13.99 -0.87 -3.56
CA PHE A 61 -13.89 -0.48 -2.16
C PHE A 61 -14.19 1.00 -1.97
N GLN A 62 -15.14 1.32 -1.09
CA GLN A 62 -15.53 2.71 -0.78
C GLN A 62 -14.81 3.29 0.44
N SER A 63 -14.26 2.42 1.30
CA SER A 63 -13.45 2.80 2.47
C SER A 63 -12.38 1.76 2.71
N ILE A 64 -11.26 2.18 3.31
CA ILE A 64 -10.21 1.28 3.80
C ILE A 64 -10.72 0.32 4.89
N ASP A 65 -11.82 0.66 5.57
CA ASP A 65 -12.44 -0.21 6.59
C ASP A 65 -13.05 -1.48 5.99
N GLN A 66 -13.22 -1.53 4.67
CA GLN A 66 -13.68 -2.71 3.95
C GLN A 66 -12.54 -3.72 3.68
N PHE A 67 -11.29 -3.36 4.00
CA PHE A 67 -10.15 -4.27 3.86
C PHE A 67 -10.15 -5.32 4.97
N ASP A 68 -10.30 -6.58 4.58
CA ASP A 68 -10.30 -7.73 5.48
C ASP A 68 -9.49 -8.88 4.89
N ARG A 69 -9.31 -9.97 5.65
CA ARG A 69 -8.51 -11.10 5.21
C ARG A 69 -9.16 -11.91 4.07
N ASN A 70 -10.48 -11.80 3.88
CA ASN A 70 -11.24 -12.62 2.93
C ASN A 70 -11.01 -12.20 1.47
N MET A 71 -10.55 -10.96 1.24
CA MET A 71 -10.16 -10.51 -0.10
C MET A 71 -8.77 -10.95 -0.53
N LEU A 72 -8.02 -11.60 0.38
CA LEU A 72 -6.66 -12.03 0.11
C LEU A 72 -6.63 -13.52 -0.21
N GLU A 73 -5.84 -13.86 -1.22
CA GLU A 73 -5.46 -15.23 -1.51
C GLU A 73 -3.93 -15.36 -1.41
N SER A 74 -3.45 -16.40 -0.74
CA SER A 74 -2.02 -16.70 -0.64
C SER A 74 -1.68 -17.87 -1.54
N TYR A 75 -0.57 -17.77 -2.26
CA TYR A 75 -0.06 -18.84 -3.11
C TYR A 75 1.28 -19.38 -2.57
N PRO A 76 1.47 -20.72 -2.50
CA PRO A 76 0.48 -21.76 -2.84
C PRO A 76 -0.75 -21.68 -1.94
N PRO A 77 -1.94 -22.12 -2.41
CA PRO A 77 -3.15 -22.09 -1.61
C PRO A 77 -2.86 -22.76 -0.26
N SER A 78 -3.18 -22.06 0.83
CA SER A 78 -3.15 -22.67 2.16
C SER A 78 -4.19 -23.78 2.16
N TYR A 79 -3.73 -25.03 2.08
CA TYR A 79 -4.55 -26.21 2.28
C TYR A 79 -4.84 -26.29 3.78
N ASP A 80 -6.02 -25.79 4.18
CA ASP A 80 -6.63 -26.14 5.47
C ASP A 80 -7.26 -27.54 5.37
#